data_AF-A0A4V2ERX6-F1
#
_entry.id   AF-A0A4V2ERX6-F1
#
_cell.length_a   1.000
_cell.length_b   1.000
_cell.length_c   1.000
_cell.angle_alpha   90.00
_cell.angle_beta   90.00
_cell.angle_gamma   90.00
#
_symmetry.space_group_name_H-M   'P 1'
#
loop_
_entity.id
_entity.type
_entity.pdbx_description
1 polymer ?
#
loop_
_entity_poly.entity_id
_entity_poly.type
_entity_poly.pdbx_seq_one_letter_code
_entity_poly.pdbx_strand_id
1 'polypeptide(L)'
;MSVVRDVVRWFRRWRRGRARHSGIPYWLMVQGYLVLVPFALLFVITAAVCGARNAYDVMLQIASPGEVGYQWLTVPLSMGGWLIVPGFAGALAGIVVVEVTSNRRGRQADRPGGRARSGEIPRLNWLQYYRHDHDIPDYFALRFAQRHGSDWKLAQDHWEILIERFLTIEAFDRRLGARVVMAQAVSAVAYFLHGLSGKCPECAKVARPNE
;
A
#
# COMPACT_ATOMS: atom_id res chain seq x y z
N MET A 1 33.63 -22.09 12.90
CA MET A 1 32.48 -21.68 13.75
C MET A 1 32.31 -20.15 13.92
N SER A 2 33.11 -19.28 13.29
CA SER A 2 32.98 -17.80 13.38
C SER A 2 31.97 -17.22 12.36
N VAL A 3 31.97 -17.73 11.13
CA VAL A 3 31.17 -17.22 9.99
C VAL A 3 29.66 -17.20 10.28
N VAL A 4 29.13 -18.26 10.90
CA VAL A 4 27.70 -18.34 11.25
C VAL A 4 27.30 -17.27 12.27
N ARG A 5 28.20 -16.94 13.21
CA ARG A 5 27.96 -15.93 14.26
C ARG A 5 27.98 -14.52 13.70
N ASP A 6 28.77 -14.29 12.65
CA ASP A 6 28.89 -12.98 12.00
C ASP A 6 27.75 -12.73 11.03
N VAL A 7 27.28 -13.75 10.31
CA VAL A 7 26.04 -13.70 9.52
C VAL A 7 24.85 -13.40 10.43
N VAL A 8 24.71 -14.08 11.58
CA VAL A 8 23.60 -13.85 12.52
C VAL A 8 23.65 -12.44 13.13
N ARG A 9 24.84 -11.92 13.47
CA ARG A 9 25.00 -10.57 14.02
C ARG A 9 24.76 -9.49 12.97
N TRP A 10 25.23 -9.70 11.74
CA TRP A 10 24.93 -8.83 10.59
C TRP A 10 23.42 -8.79 10.32
N PHE A 11 22.77 -9.96 10.32
CA PHE A 11 21.33 -10.10 10.14
C PHE A 11 20.53 -9.38 11.23
N ARG A 12 20.93 -9.48 12.51
CA ARG A 12 20.31 -8.72 13.62
C ARG A 12 20.53 -7.21 13.50
N ARG A 13 21.69 -6.76 13.00
CA ARG A 13 22.01 -5.33 12.85
C ARG A 13 21.23 -4.71 11.68
N TRP A 14 21.14 -5.43 10.57
CA TRP A 14 20.32 -5.12 9.42
C TRP A 14 18.83 -5.05 9.78
N ARG A 15 18.33 -5.99 10.60
CA ARG A 15 16.94 -6.00 11.11
C ARG A 15 16.59 -4.76 11.94
N ARG A 16 17.53 -4.20 12.72
CA ARG A 16 17.30 -2.98 13.53
C ARG A 16 17.30 -1.69 12.72
N GLY A 17 18.10 -1.62 11.64
CA GLY A 17 18.15 -0.45 10.77
C GLY A 17 16.88 -0.22 9.95
N ARG A 18 16.06 -1.26 9.75
CA ARG A 18 14.88 -1.22 8.88
C ARG A 18 13.53 -1.10 9.59
N ALA A 19 13.53 -0.99 10.92
CA ALA A 19 12.32 -0.77 11.72
C ALA A 19 11.74 0.66 11.59
N ARG A 20 12.33 1.52 10.74
CA ARG A 20 11.88 2.90 10.51
C ARG A 20 10.88 3.08 9.35
N HIS A 21 10.61 2.05 8.56
CA HIS A 21 9.61 2.11 7.47
C HIS A 21 8.40 1.27 7.87
N SER A 22 7.45 1.93 8.53
CA SER A 22 6.24 1.32 9.09
C SER A 22 5.20 1.07 8.00
N GLY A 23 5.15 -0.17 7.49
CA GLY A 23 4.03 -0.65 6.68
C GLY A 23 3.86 -2.16 6.83
N ILE A 24 2.62 -2.60 7.06
CA ILE A 24 2.19 -4.00 6.98
C ILE A 24 2.68 -4.67 5.66
N PRO A 25 2.59 -4.04 4.47
CA PRO A 25 3.11 -4.64 3.24
C PRO A 25 4.62 -4.86 3.27
N TYR A 26 5.39 -3.96 3.90
CA TYR A 26 6.83 -4.08 4.04
C TYR A 26 7.23 -5.24 4.97
N TRP A 27 6.47 -5.48 6.04
CA TRP A 27 6.66 -6.63 6.93
C TRP A 27 6.41 -7.95 6.22
N LEU A 28 5.33 -8.03 5.43
CA LEU A 28 4.95 -9.22 4.68
C LEU A 28 5.96 -9.56 3.58
N MET A 29 6.48 -8.54 2.88
CA MET A 29 7.48 -8.74 1.82
C MET A 29 8.83 -9.22 2.38
N VAL A 30 9.28 -8.66 3.51
CA VAL A 30 10.61 -8.98 4.08
C VAL A 30 10.59 -10.27 4.91
N GLN A 31 9.54 -10.51 5.71
CA GLN A 31 9.43 -11.74 6.51
C GLN A 31 8.97 -12.94 5.68
N GLY A 32 8.09 -12.73 4.71
CA GLY A 32 7.64 -13.80 3.82
C GLY A 32 8.81 -14.43 3.06
N TYR A 33 9.70 -13.59 2.51
CA TYR A 33 10.88 -14.07 1.78
C TYR A 33 11.81 -14.94 2.64
N LEU A 34 11.92 -14.62 3.93
CA LEU A 34 12.78 -15.38 4.85
C LEU A 34 12.29 -16.79 5.13
N VAL A 35 10.99 -17.03 5.00
CA VAL A 35 10.40 -18.37 5.15
C VAL A 35 10.33 -19.07 3.80
N LEU A 36 10.04 -18.32 2.73
CA LEU A 36 9.82 -18.87 1.39
C LEU A 36 11.12 -19.37 0.74
N VAL A 37 12.25 -18.66 0.93
CA VAL A 37 13.56 -19.08 0.40
C VAL A 37 14.03 -20.43 0.96
N PRO A 38 14.10 -20.66 2.29
CA PRO A 38 14.53 -21.95 2.81
C PRO A 38 13.54 -23.07 2.46
N PHE A 39 12.25 -22.78 2.36
CA PHE A 39 11.27 -23.78 1.92
C PHE A 39 11.44 -24.15 0.44
N ALA A 40 11.66 -23.17 -0.44
CA ALA A 40 11.96 -23.43 -1.85
C ALA A 40 13.25 -24.23 -2.01
N LEU A 41 14.29 -23.92 -1.24
CA LEU A 41 15.52 -24.71 -1.17
C LEU A 41 15.26 -26.15 -0.72
N LEU A 42 14.47 -26.34 0.34
CA LEU A 42 14.08 -27.67 0.82
C LEU A 42 13.33 -28.45 -0.27
N PHE A 43 12.43 -27.81 -1.01
CA PHE A 43 11.72 -28.42 -2.14
C PHE A 43 12.68 -28.85 -3.25
N VAL A 44 13.60 -27.97 -3.67
CA VAL A 44 14.58 -28.27 -4.73
C VAL A 44 15.51 -29.42 -4.33
N ILE A 45 16.00 -29.41 -3.09
CA ILE A 45 16.83 -30.50 -2.56
C ILE A 45 16.06 -31.82 -2.55
N THR A 46 14.80 -31.80 -2.09
CA THR A 46 13.96 -33.00 -2.06
C THR A 46 13.62 -33.49 -3.47
N ALA A 47 13.33 -32.58 -4.40
CA ALA A 47 13.07 -32.92 -5.80
C ALA A 47 14.30 -33.53 -6.49
N ALA A 48 15.51 -33.06 -6.15
CA ALA A 48 16.75 -33.60 -6.68
C ALA A 48 17.06 -35.01 -6.14
N VAL A 49 16.74 -35.29 -4.87
CA VAL A 49 17.02 -36.58 -4.23
C VAL A 49 15.93 -37.63 -4.51
N CYS A 50 14.66 -37.26 -4.38
CA CYS A 50 13.52 -38.18 -4.43
C CYS A 50 12.77 -38.17 -5.77
N GLY A 51 13.12 -37.24 -6.67
CA GLY A 51 12.38 -36.95 -7.89
C GLY A 51 11.34 -35.85 -7.68
N ALA A 52 11.20 -34.97 -8.68
CA ALA A 52 10.32 -33.80 -8.62
C ALA A 52 8.84 -34.16 -8.39
N ARG A 53 8.37 -35.27 -8.99
CA ARG A 53 6.99 -35.73 -8.84
C ARG A 53 6.69 -36.17 -7.41
N ASN A 54 7.56 -37.00 -6.82
CA ASN A 54 7.41 -37.45 -5.44
C ASN A 54 7.49 -36.27 -4.44
N ALA A 55 8.39 -35.30 -4.68
CA ALA A 55 8.47 -34.10 -3.84
C ALA A 55 7.19 -33.25 -3.91
N TYR A 56 6.58 -33.13 -5.09
CA TYR A 56 5.30 -32.44 -5.28
C TYR A 56 4.15 -33.17 -4.59
N ASP A 57 4.05 -34.50 -4.77
CA ASP A 57 3.00 -35.32 -4.18
C ASP A 57 3.07 -35.32 -2.64
N VAL A 58 4.28 -35.34 -2.06
CA VAL A 58 4.50 -35.22 -0.60
C VAL A 58 4.16 -33.82 -0.10
N MET A 59 4.53 -32.76 -0.85
CA MET A 59 4.22 -31.38 -0.49
C MET A 59 2.70 -31.13 -0.46
N LEU A 60 1.95 -31.72 -1.40
CA LEU A 60 0.50 -31.69 -1.44
C LEU A 60 -0.19 -32.71 -0.51
N GLN A 61 0.60 -33.54 0.19
CA GLN A 61 0.09 -34.65 1.01
C GLN A 61 -0.76 -35.68 0.24
N ILE A 62 -0.55 -35.81 -1.07
CA ILE A 62 -1.13 -36.87 -1.89
C ILE A 62 -0.45 -38.21 -1.55
N ALA A 63 0.87 -38.18 -1.38
CA ALA A 63 1.68 -39.32 -0.96
C ALA A 63 2.14 -39.14 0.48
N SER A 64 2.21 -40.25 1.23
CA SER A 64 2.71 -40.17 2.61
C SER A 64 4.23 -39.98 2.60
N PRO A 65 4.80 -39.12 3.46
CA PRO A 65 6.26 -38.92 3.52
C PRO A 65 7.01 -40.20 3.93
N GLY A 66 6.32 -41.21 4.45
CA GLY A 66 6.89 -42.52 4.80
C GLY A 66 7.08 -43.47 3.63
N GLU A 67 6.44 -43.23 2.48
CA GLU A 67 6.56 -44.06 1.27
C GLU A 67 7.79 -43.68 0.43
N VAL A 68 8.29 -42.45 0.61
CA VAL A 68 9.40 -41.88 -0.16
C VAL A 68 10.63 -41.86 0.76
N GLY A 69 11.44 -42.92 0.70
CA GLY A 69 12.47 -43.38 1.68
C GLY A 69 13.36 -42.38 2.46
N TYR A 70 13.38 -41.10 2.15
CA TYR A 70 14.15 -40.06 2.87
C TYR A 70 13.24 -39.21 3.78
N GLN A 71 12.72 -39.84 4.84
CA GLN A 71 11.78 -39.23 5.79
C GLN A 71 12.25 -37.89 6.38
N TRP A 72 13.55 -37.72 6.61
CA TRP A 72 14.11 -36.49 7.19
C TRP A 72 13.97 -35.25 6.29
N LEU A 73 13.82 -35.43 4.97
CA LEU A 73 13.54 -34.36 4.00
C LEU A 73 12.05 -34.22 3.73
N THR A 74 11.34 -35.34 3.61
CA THR A 74 9.94 -35.38 3.18
C THR A 74 8.98 -34.91 4.28
N VAL A 75 9.29 -35.19 5.55
CA VAL A 75 8.50 -34.72 6.71
C VAL A 75 8.45 -33.18 6.82
N PRO A 76 9.60 -32.46 6.88
CA PRO A 76 9.55 -31.00 6.96
C PRO A 76 8.95 -30.36 5.71
N LEU A 77 9.11 -30.99 4.54
CA LEU A 77 8.48 -30.52 3.30
C LEU A 77 6.95 -30.63 3.36
N SER A 78 6.43 -31.76 3.84
CA SER A 78 4.99 -31.99 4.01
C SER A 78 4.36 -31.02 5.02
N MET A 79 5.03 -30.79 6.16
CA MET A 79 4.58 -29.81 7.15
C MET A 79 4.62 -28.38 6.60
N GLY A 80 5.67 -28.03 5.85
CA GLY A 80 5.82 -26.72 5.25
C GLY A 80 4.79 -26.45 4.14
N GLY A 81 4.46 -27.44 3.32
CA GLY A 81 3.39 -27.35 2.32
C GLY A 81 2.05 -26.98 2.96
N TRP A 82 1.71 -27.64 4.08
CA TRP A 82 0.48 -27.39 4.82
C TRP A 82 0.43 -26.04 5.52
N LEU A 83 1.57 -25.47 5.91
CA LEU A 83 1.63 -24.15 6.56
C LEU A 83 1.64 -23.00 5.54
N ILE A 84 2.36 -23.16 4.44
CA ILE A 84 2.58 -22.11 3.46
C ILE A 84 1.34 -21.87 2.62
N VAL A 85 0.64 -22.91 2.19
CA VAL A 85 -0.56 -22.78 1.35
C VAL A 85 -1.66 -21.94 2.03
N PRO A 86 -2.14 -22.27 3.26
CA PRO A 86 -3.14 -21.46 3.94
C PRO A 86 -2.59 -20.10 4.39
N GLY A 87 -1.29 -20.01 4.75
CA GLY A 87 -0.67 -18.72 5.07
C GLY A 87 -0.68 -17.76 3.87
N PHE A 88 -0.35 -18.26 2.68
CA PHE A 88 -0.36 -17.50 1.44
C PHE A 88 -1.78 -17.17 0.99
N ALA A 89 -2.70 -18.15 1.02
CA ALA A 89 -4.11 -17.94 0.70
C ALA A 89 -4.75 -16.93 1.66
N GLY A 90 -4.47 -17.02 2.96
CA GLY A 90 -4.92 -16.08 3.98
C GLY A 90 -4.35 -14.68 3.78
N ALA A 91 -3.09 -14.55 3.38
CA ALA A 91 -2.48 -13.26 3.07
C ALA A 91 -3.13 -12.60 1.84
N LEU A 92 -3.33 -13.36 0.75
CA LEU A 92 -4.05 -12.88 -0.43
C LEU A 92 -5.49 -12.51 -0.11
N ALA A 93 -6.20 -13.36 0.63
CA ALA A 93 -7.54 -13.07 1.12
C ALA A 93 -7.56 -11.82 1.98
N GLY A 94 -6.56 -11.60 2.83
CA GLY A 94 -6.41 -10.39 3.64
C GLY A 94 -6.20 -9.14 2.80
N ILE A 95 -5.38 -9.19 1.75
CA ILE A 95 -5.19 -8.08 0.80
C ILE A 95 -6.51 -7.77 0.09
N VAL A 96 -7.20 -8.79 -0.42
CA VAL A 96 -8.50 -8.64 -1.09
C VAL A 96 -9.54 -8.10 -0.10
N VAL A 97 -9.58 -8.56 1.14
CA VAL A 97 -10.49 -8.04 2.17
C VAL A 97 -10.15 -6.60 2.52
N VAL A 98 -8.88 -6.22 2.62
CA VAL A 98 -8.48 -4.82 2.84
C VAL A 98 -8.87 -3.95 1.64
N GLU A 99 -8.71 -4.43 0.42
CA GLU A 99 -9.15 -3.74 -0.79
C GLU A 99 -10.68 -3.61 -0.85
N VAL A 100 -11.42 -4.70 -0.57
CA VAL A 100 -12.87 -4.70 -0.52
C VAL A 100 -13.41 -3.86 0.64
N THR A 101 -12.76 -3.84 1.81
CA THR A 101 -13.18 -3.04 2.96
C THR A 101 -12.78 -1.58 2.83
N SER A 102 -11.65 -1.25 2.22
CA SER A 102 -11.31 0.13 1.85
C SER A 102 -12.25 0.65 0.77
N ASN A 103 -12.58 -0.18 -0.23
CA ASN A 103 -13.55 0.15 -1.27
C ASN A 103 -14.99 0.20 -0.71
N ARG A 104 -15.35 -0.67 0.24
CA ARG A 104 -16.63 -0.58 0.98
C ARG A 104 -16.68 0.60 1.94
N ARG A 105 -15.61 0.96 2.64
CA ARG A 105 -15.57 2.19 3.47
C ARG A 105 -15.66 3.43 2.60
N GLY A 106 -15.02 3.42 1.43
CA GLY A 106 -15.26 4.39 0.37
C GLY A 106 -16.74 4.44 -0.01
N ARG A 107 -17.35 3.29 -0.31
CA ARG A 107 -18.77 3.15 -0.69
C ARG A 107 -19.80 3.35 0.44
N GLN A 108 -19.40 3.23 1.71
CA GLN A 108 -20.28 3.41 2.87
C GLN A 108 -20.24 4.86 3.34
N ALA A 109 -19.15 5.58 3.09
CA ALA A 109 -19.17 7.04 2.99
C ALA A 109 -20.02 7.51 1.80
N ASP A 110 -20.13 6.69 0.75
CA ASP A 110 -20.96 6.86 -0.46
C ASP A 110 -22.42 6.35 -0.30
N ARG A 111 -22.99 6.29 0.92
CA ARG A 111 -24.44 6.02 1.06
C ARG A 111 -25.21 7.15 0.38
N PRO A 112 -26.04 6.88 -0.65
CA PRO A 112 -26.76 7.89 -1.45
C PRO A 112 -27.98 8.44 -0.72
N GLY A 113 -27.72 9.03 0.45
CA GLY A 113 -28.67 9.63 1.38
C GLY A 113 -27.97 10.46 2.45
N GLY A 114 -26.66 10.25 2.66
CA GLY A 114 -25.81 11.24 3.30
C GLY A 114 -25.49 12.31 2.27
N ARG A 115 -26.32 13.36 2.21
CA ARG A 115 -25.97 14.61 1.52
C ARG A 115 -24.51 14.93 1.88
N ALA A 116 -23.60 14.93 0.90
CA ALA A 116 -22.32 15.57 1.08
C ALA A 116 -22.63 16.95 1.66
N ARG A 117 -22.27 17.16 2.93
CA ARG A 117 -22.51 18.44 3.59
C ARG A 117 -21.81 19.45 2.70
N SER A 118 -22.58 20.35 2.12
CA SER A 118 -22.08 21.45 1.30
C SER A 118 -21.06 22.22 2.14
N GLY A 119 -19.78 21.89 2.00
CA GLY A 119 -18.72 22.38 2.88
C GLY A 119 -17.56 21.40 3.11
N GLU A 120 -17.71 20.10 2.90
CA GLU A 120 -16.58 19.16 3.04
C GLU A 120 -15.70 19.15 1.78
N ILE A 121 -14.42 19.49 1.94
CA ILE A 121 -13.41 19.51 0.88
C ILE A 121 -13.25 18.08 0.31
N PRO A 122 -13.29 17.89 -1.02
CA PRO A 122 -13.19 16.55 -1.60
C PRO A 122 -11.83 15.91 -1.35
N ARG A 123 -11.83 14.59 -1.16
CA ARG A 123 -10.59 13.84 -0.94
C ARG A 123 -9.79 13.71 -2.23
N LEU A 124 -8.48 13.93 -2.14
CA LEU A 124 -7.56 13.91 -3.27
C LEU A 124 -7.58 12.56 -4.01
N ASN A 125 -7.66 11.45 -3.28
CA ASN A 125 -7.70 10.11 -3.89
C ASN A 125 -8.99 9.84 -4.69
N TRP A 126 -10.07 10.59 -4.45
CA TRP A 126 -11.32 10.45 -5.21
C TRP A 126 -11.23 11.15 -6.56
N LEU A 127 -10.40 12.19 -6.66
CA LEU A 127 -10.14 12.94 -7.89
C LEU A 127 -9.32 12.14 -8.91
N GLN A 128 -8.84 10.93 -8.57
CA GLN A 128 -8.05 10.08 -9.46
C GLN A 128 -8.90 9.10 -10.28
N TYR A 129 -10.02 8.60 -9.73
CA TYR A 129 -10.67 7.38 -10.25
C TYR A 129 -12.15 7.54 -10.62
N TYR A 130 -12.79 8.65 -10.25
CA TYR A 130 -14.21 8.87 -10.50
C TYR A 130 -14.44 9.98 -11.53
N ARG A 131 -15.54 9.89 -12.29
CA ARG A 131 -16.18 11.07 -12.89
C ARG A 131 -16.59 11.99 -11.74
N HIS A 132 -15.71 12.92 -11.37
CA HIS A 132 -16.01 13.97 -10.43
C HIS A 132 -16.76 15.09 -11.16
N ASP A 133 -17.69 15.76 -10.48
CA ASP A 133 -18.39 16.98 -10.98
C ASP A 133 -17.45 18.21 -11.07
N HIS A 134 -16.15 17.98 -11.10
CA HIS A 134 -15.10 18.99 -11.08
C HIS A 134 -14.30 18.88 -12.38
N ASP A 135 -13.98 20.01 -12.98
CA ASP A 135 -13.08 20.07 -14.13
C ASP A 135 -11.65 20.07 -13.60
N ILE A 136 -10.96 18.94 -13.70
CA ILE A 136 -9.65 18.71 -13.11
C ILE A 136 -8.75 18.04 -14.15
N PRO A 137 -7.45 18.43 -14.23
CA PRO A 137 -6.50 17.78 -15.12
C PRO A 137 -6.36 16.27 -14.87
N ASP A 138 -6.21 15.50 -15.95
CA ASP A 138 -5.97 14.07 -15.87
C ASP A 138 -4.77 13.75 -14.96
N TYR A 139 -4.89 12.69 -14.15
CA TYR A 139 -3.85 12.22 -13.25
C TYR A 139 -3.33 13.27 -12.25
N PHE A 140 -4.08 14.36 -12.01
CA PHE A 140 -3.69 15.42 -11.08
C PHE A 140 -3.36 14.85 -9.68
N ALA A 141 -4.28 14.09 -9.10
CA ALA A 141 -4.14 13.54 -7.76
C ALA A 141 -2.88 12.68 -7.60
N LEU A 142 -2.60 11.83 -8.59
CA LEU A 142 -1.40 10.98 -8.60
C LEU A 142 -0.12 11.81 -8.67
N ARG A 143 -0.07 12.80 -9.59
CA ARG A 143 1.09 13.70 -9.71
C ARG A 143 1.30 14.54 -8.47
N PHE A 144 0.21 14.99 -7.84
CA PHE A 144 0.28 15.76 -6.61
C PHE A 144 0.80 14.91 -5.44
N ALA A 145 0.35 13.67 -5.30
CA ALA A 145 0.89 12.73 -4.30
C ALA A 145 2.37 12.41 -4.56
N GLN A 146 2.79 12.24 -5.81
CA GLN A 146 4.19 12.00 -6.17
C GLN A 146 5.12 13.13 -5.73
N ARG A 147 4.68 14.40 -5.79
CA ARG A 147 5.43 15.55 -5.27
C ARG A 147 5.66 15.50 -3.75
N HIS A 148 4.88 14.69 -3.04
CA HIS A 148 5.00 14.42 -1.61
C HIS A 148 5.66 13.07 -1.33
N GLY A 149 6.45 12.53 -2.27
CA GLY A 149 7.10 11.22 -2.11
C GLY A 149 6.11 10.05 -2.05
N SER A 150 4.92 10.21 -2.64
CA SER A 150 3.79 9.28 -2.53
C SER A 150 3.19 9.17 -1.12
N ASP A 151 3.49 10.12 -0.23
CA ASP A 151 2.78 10.26 1.04
C ASP A 151 1.40 10.87 0.82
N TRP A 152 0.40 10.01 0.65
CA TRP A 152 -0.99 10.40 0.42
C TRP A 152 -1.62 11.16 1.58
N LYS A 153 -1.15 10.92 2.82
CA LYS A 153 -1.69 11.60 3.99
C LYS A 153 -1.21 13.06 3.99
N LEU A 154 0.10 13.24 3.84
CA LEU A 154 0.68 14.58 3.72
C LEU A 154 0.13 15.35 2.52
N ALA A 155 -0.05 14.67 1.37
CA ALA A 155 -0.65 15.28 0.19
C ALA A 155 -2.12 15.68 0.41
N GLN A 156 -2.90 14.88 1.15
CA GLN A 156 -4.27 15.22 1.51
C GLN A 156 -4.33 16.44 2.44
N ASP A 157 -3.48 16.48 3.47
CA ASP A 157 -3.43 17.60 4.42
C ASP A 157 -3.11 18.92 3.68
N HIS A 158 -2.11 18.90 2.79
CA HIS A 158 -1.77 20.09 1.99
C HIS A 158 -2.85 20.46 0.98
N TRP A 159 -3.54 19.48 0.40
CA TRP A 159 -4.66 19.70 -0.50
C TRP A 159 -5.81 20.44 0.21
N GLU A 160 -6.16 20.01 1.43
CA GLU A 160 -7.19 20.66 2.24
C GLU A 160 -6.81 22.09 2.60
N ILE A 161 -5.58 22.32 3.07
CA ILE A 161 -5.07 23.67 3.40
C ILE A 161 -5.14 24.61 2.19
N LEU A 162 -4.78 24.12 1.00
CA LEU A 162 -4.77 24.93 -0.21
C LEU A 162 -6.18 25.29 -0.67
N ILE A 163 -7.12 24.35 -0.61
CA ILE A 163 -8.53 24.64 -0.92
C ILE A 163 -9.13 25.59 0.11
N GLU A 164 -8.91 25.36 1.40
CA GLU A 164 -9.43 26.22 2.45
C GLU A 164 -8.95 27.66 2.25
N ARG A 165 -7.66 27.83 1.97
CA ARG A 165 -7.09 29.14 1.64
C ARG A 165 -7.69 29.75 0.39
N PHE A 166 -8.03 28.95 -0.63
CA PHE A 166 -8.65 29.47 -1.84
C PHE A 166 -10.10 29.89 -1.57
N LEU A 167 -10.84 29.12 -0.77
CA LEU A 167 -12.21 29.43 -0.36
C LEU A 167 -12.31 30.70 0.50
N THR A 168 -11.24 31.09 1.21
CA THR A 168 -11.21 32.34 1.97
C THR A 168 -10.96 33.58 1.12
N ILE A 169 -10.49 33.43 -0.13
CA ILE A 169 -10.30 34.55 -1.05
C ILE A 169 -11.68 35.11 -1.45
N GLU A 170 -11.86 36.43 -1.38
CA GLU A 170 -13.12 37.13 -1.73
C GLU A 170 -13.49 37.06 -3.24
N ALA A 171 -12.76 36.28 -4.03
CA ALA A 171 -12.97 36.14 -5.47
C ALA A 171 -14.21 35.29 -5.84
N PHE A 172 -14.76 34.52 -4.90
CA PHE A 172 -15.90 33.65 -5.17
C PHE A 172 -17.23 34.32 -4.83
N ASP A 173 -18.13 34.37 -5.82
CA ASP A 173 -19.51 34.80 -5.58
C ASP A 173 -20.24 33.79 -4.69
N ARG A 174 -20.31 34.09 -3.40
CA ARG A 174 -20.97 33.26 -2.38
C ARG A 174 -22.48 33.11 -2.64
N ARG A 175 -23.06 33.89 -3.55
CA ARG A 175 -24.47 33.76 -3.97
C ARG A 175 -24.72 32.53 -4.85
N LEU A 176 -23.68 31.97 -5.48
CA LEU A 176 -23.77 30.79 -6.36
C LEU A 176 -24.00 29.46 -5.62
N GLY A 177 -23.98 29.49 -4.28
CA GLY A 177 -24.18 28.32 -3.43
C GLY A 177 -22.88 27.54 -3.16
N ALA A 178 -22.78 26.99 -1.95
CA ALA A 178 -21.54 26.40 -1.43
C ALA A 178 -20.97 25.25 -2.30
N ARG A 179 -21.83 24.49 -3.00
CA ARG A 179 -21.38 23.40 -3.88
C ARG A 179 -20.67 23.94 -5.14
N VAL A 180 -21.20 25.00 -5.75
CA VAL A 180 -20.62 25.61 -6.96
C VAL A 180 -19.30 26.29 -6.62
N VAL A 181 -19.26 27.02 -5.50
CA VAL A 181 -18.03 27.65 -5.00
C VAL A 181 -16.96 26.60 -4.69
N MET A 182 -17.32 25.49 -4.04
CA MET A 182 -16.39 24.39 -3.80
C MET A 182 -15.87 23.78 -5.11
N ALA A 183 -16.74 23.54 -6.09
CA ALA A 183 -16.33 22.99 -7.38
C ALA A 183 -15.37 23.93 -8.13
N GLN A 184 -15.62 25.23 -8.10
CA GLN A 184 -14.74 26.23 -8.70
C GLN A 184 -13.39 26.31 -7.97
N ALA A 185 -13.39 26.31 -6.64
CA ALA A 185 -12.17 26.32 -5.85
C ALA A 185 -11.31 25.07 -6.10
N VAL A 186 -11.93 23.88 -6.10
CA VAL A 186 -11.26 22.61 -6.41
C VAL A 186 -10.64 22.64 -7.80
N SER A 187 -11.40 23.06 -8.80
CA SER A 187 -10.93 23.13 -10.19
C SER A 187 -9.77 24.13 -10.33
N ALA A 188 -9.94 25.35 -9.81
CA ALA A 188 -8.92 26.40 -9.85
C ALA A 188 -7.62 25.99 -9.16
N VAL A 189 -7.71 25.42 -7.95
CA VAL A 189 -6.54 24.94 -7.21
C VAL A 189 -5.86 23.79 -7.95
N ALA A 190 -6.62 22.83 -8.49
CA ALA A 190 -6.05 21.72 -9.23
C ALA A 190 -5.30 22.18 -10.49
N TYR A 191 -5.87 23.07 -11.30
CA TYR A 191 -5.20 23.62 -12.47
C TYR A 191 -3.97 24.45 -12.11
N PHE A 192 -4.07 25.30 -11.08
CA PHE A 192 -2.94 26.07 -10.57
C PHE A 192 -1.78 25.17 -10.14
N LEU A 193 -2.07 24.16 -9.33
CA LEU A 193 -1.07 23.20 -8.87
C LEU A 193 -0.55 22.33 -10.01
N HIS A 194 -1.38 22.01 -10.99
CA HIS A 194 -0.97 21.25 -12.15
C HIS A 194 0.11 21.98 -12.96
N GLY A 195 -0.05 23.29 -13.17
CA GLY A 195 0.91 24.14 -13.89
C GLY A 195 2.20 24.45 -13.11
N LEU A 196 2.22 24.25 -11.79
CA LEU A 196 3.42 24.47 -10.99
C LEU A 196 4.47 23.37 -11.22
N SER A 197 5.66 23.75 -11.68
CA SER A 197 6.84 22.88 -11.68
C SER A 197 7.57 22.98 -10.34
N GLY A 198 7.67 21.89 -9.58
CA GLY A 198 8.48 21.83 -8.36
C GLY A 198 7.77 21.26 -7.13
N LYS A 199 8.27 21.63 -5.93
CA LYS A 199 7.72 21.20 -4.64
C LYS A 199 6.38 21.88 -4.36
N CYS A 200 5.52 21.22 -3.59
CA CYS A 200 4.27 21.82 -3.10
C CYS A 200 4.57 23.12 -2.33
N PRO A 201 3.78 24.20 -2.50
CA PRO A 201 4.00 25.47 -1.81
C PRO A 201 4.05 25.33 -0.29
N GLU A 202 3.22 24.46 0.29
CA GLU A 202 3.22 24.23 1.75
C GLU A 202 4.47 23.47 2.20
N CYS A 203 4.95 22.48 1.43
CA CYS A 203 6.25 21.84 1.68
C CYS A 203 7.42 22.84 1.61
N ALA A 204 7.35 23.80 0.69
CA ALA A 204 8.41 24.79 0.49
C ALA A 204 8.54 25.75 1.67
N LYS A 205 7.42 26.09 2.33
CA LYS A 205 7.41 26.93 3.54
C LYS A 205 8.04 26.22 4.74
N VAL A 206 7.74 24.94 4.95
CA VAL A 206 8.34 24.16 6.04
C VAL A 206 9.86 24.04 5.88
N ALA A 207 10.36 24.07 4.63
CA ALA A 207 11.79 24.08 4.35
C ALA A 207 12.49 25.43 4.63
N ARG A 208 11.73 26.51 4.89
CA ARG A 208 12.25 27.82 5.32
C ARG A 208 11.70 28.16 6.71
N PRO A 209 12.27 27.57 7.79
CA PRO A 209 11.89 27.97 9.13
C PRO A 209 12.57 29.30 9.44
N ASN A 210 11.80 30.39 9.38
CA ASN A 210 12.17 31.75 9.77
C ASN A 210 13.07 32.52 8.79
N GLU A 211 12.43 33.22 7.86
CA GLU A 211 12.80 34.62 7.53
C GLU A 211 11.67 35.53 8.05
#